data_AF-A0A1S9CCC5-F1
#
_entry.id   AF-A0A1S9CCC5-F1
#
_cell.length_a   1.000
_cell.length_b   1.000
_cell.length_c   1.000
_cell.angle_alpha   90.00
_cell.angle_beta   90.00
_cell.angle_gamma   90.00
#
_symmetry.space_group_name_H-M   'P 1'
#
loop_
_entity.id
_entity.type
_entity.pdbx_description
1 polymer ?
#
loop_
_entity_poly.entity_id
_entity_poly.type
_entity_poly.pdbx_seq_one_letter_code
_entity_poly.pdbx_strand_id
1 'polypeptide(L)'
;MKSFLRLRSSLISIYKNNEIILNMLAKFVISFICLLSVNSIVNFSGHGIQSIIVSVFIGLTSLILPMYVMLIVMMGLVILVASLSGLILSAVLSGIAAMIYILYIRLFKKEAVIIMLTILLLPTTGIYLVVLISPLFFGIGGIGAIFCGGILYHILKIMPTLINTAFNSGLKLDTIFAQIDVILTYILGRTIYDQRFLATMAILMVVFLVVYLIRIWTIDYALYIAVFCGAVTNILGFSVAQIMIDVDLNLPIMVGSTVICALVGFFVSFMSRVLDYNRAQVVQFEDDENYYFVKVIPKIELSPKRDNLYPYSAMETMDDDIIIEI
;
A
#
# COMPACT_ATOMS: atom_id res chain seq x y z
N MET A 1 23.13 -23.03 1.90
CA MET A 1 23.27 -21.61 1.49
C MET A 1 23.29 -21.40 -0.03
N LYS A 2 24.21 -22.02 -0.79
CA LYS A 2 24.28 -21.87 -2.27
C LYS A 2 23.00 -22.29 -3.02
N SER A 3 22.29 -23.32 -2.55
CA SER A 3 21.02 -23.78 -3.15
C SER A 3 19.88 -22.74 -3.06
N PHE A 4 19.66 -22.13 -1.88
CA PHE A 4 18.65 -21.09 -1.68
C PHE A 4 18.89 -19.85 -2.54
N LEU A 5 20.15 -19.42 -2.64
CA LEU A 5 20.51 -18.29 -3.49
C LEU A 5 20.28 -18.60 -4.98
N ARG A 6 20.56 -19.83 -5.43
CA ARG A 6 20.30 -20.28 -6.83
C ARG A 6 18.81 -20.31 -7.15
N LEU A 7 17.99 -20.82 -6.23
CA LEU A 7 16.54 -20.83 -6.36
C LEU A 7 16.00 -19.41 -6.45
N ARG A 8 16.47 -18.50 -5.59
CA ARG A 8 16.13 -17.08 -5.66
C ARG A 8 16.53 -16.45 -7.00
N SER A 9 17.77 -16.65 -7.46
CA SER A 9 18.21 -16.07 -8.74
C SER A 9 17.37 -16.56 -9.91
N SER A 10 16.95 -17.83 -9.88
CA SER A 10 16.03 -18.39 -10.87
C SER A 10 14.66 -17.71 -10.81
N LEU A 11 14.07 -17.55 -9.62
CA LEU A 11 12.79 -16.85 -9.45
C LEU A 11 12.85 -15.39 -9.92
N ILE A 12 13.92 -14.66 -9.60
CA ILE A 12 14.10 -13.27 -10.05
C ILE A 12 14.25 -13.22 -11.56
N SER A 13 14.97 -14.18 -12.17
CA SER A 13 15.11 -14.26 -13.63
C SER A 13 13.76 -14.53 -14.31
N ILE A 14 12.93 -15.42 -13.76
CA ILE A 14 11.59 -15.70 -14.28
C ILE A 14 10.72 -14.44 -14.17
N TYR A 15 10.78 -13.73 -13.05
CA TYR A 15 10.05 -12.48 -12.86
C TYR A 15 10.49 -11.43 -13.88
N LYS A 16 11.79 -11.21 -14.06
CA LYS A 16 12.32 -10.22 -15.02
C LYS A 16 11.96 -10.55 -16.46
N ASN A 17 12.03 -11.83 -16.85
CA ASN A 17 11.67 -12.24 -18.22
C ASN A 17 10.17 -12.03 -18.51
N ASN A 18 9.31 -12.13 -17.49
CA ASN A 18 7.86 -12.02 -17.62
C ASN A 18 7.27 -10.79 -16.91
N GLU A 19 8.08 -9.75 -16.66
CA GLU A 19 7.72 -8.64 -15.78
C GLU A 19 6.42 -7.95 -16.22
N ILE A 20 6.29 -7.72 -17.54
CA ILE A 20 5.13 -7.06 -18.14
C ILE A 20 3.86 -7.88 -17.85
N ILE A 21 3.89 -9.19 -18.13
CA ILE A 21 2.73 -10.08 -17.97
C ILE A 21 2.37 -10.23 -16.49
N LEU A 22 3.36 -10.42 -15.62
CA LEU A 22 3.14 -10.56 -14.18
C LEU A 22 2.57 -9.28 -13.55
N ASN A 23 3.06 -8.11 -13.95
CA ASN A 23 2.51 -6.83 -13.49
C ASN A 23 1.07 -6.61 -13.98
N MET A 24 0.76 -6.97 -15.22
CA MET A 24 -0.62 -6.90 -15.74
C MET A 24 -1.56 -7.82 -14.96
N LEU A 25 -1.15 -9.07 -14.73
CA LEU A 25 -1.93 -10.03 -13.94
C LEU A 25 -2.09 -9.58 -12.49
N ALA A 26 -1.05 -9.03 -11.86
CA ALA A 26 -1.14 -8.52 -10.49
C ALA A 26 -2.15 -7.37 -10.38
N LYS A 27 -2.18 -6.42 -11.33
CA LYS A 27 -3.19 -5.35 -11.37
C LYS A 27 -4.60 -5.91 -11.53
N PHE A 28 -4.77 -6.91 -12.39
CA PHE A 28 -6.05 -7.62 -12.55
C PHE A 28 -6.51 -8.25 -11.25
N VAL A 29 -5.66 -9.02 -10.59
CA VAL A 29 -6.02 -9.72 -9.36
C VAL A 29 -6.37 -8.72 -8.25
N ILE A 30 -5.55 -7.69 -8.04
CA ILE A 30 -5.82 -6.69 -6.99
C ILE A 30 -7.12 -5.94 -7.28
N SER A 31 -7.32 -5.46 -8.51
CA SER A 31 -8.53 -4.71 -8.87
C SER A 31 -9.79 -5.58 -8.80
N PHE A 32 -9.73 -6.83 -9.27
CA PHE A 32 -10.83 -7.78 -9.21
C PHE A 32 -11.24 -8.09 -7.78
N ILE A 33 -10.29 -8.46 -6.92
CA ILE A 33 -10.58 -8.74 -5.51
C ILE A 33 -11.09 -7.48 -4.80
N CYS A 34 -10.51 -6.31 -5.09
CA CYS A 34 -10.98 -5.04 -4.54
C CYS A 34 -12.44 -4.77 -4.95
N LEU A 35 -12.81 -4.97 -6.23
CA LEU A 35 -14.20 -4.84 -6.70
C LEU A 35 -15.16 -5.78 -5.96
N LEU A 36 -14.75 -7.04 -5.73
CA LEU A 36 -15.55 -8.01 -4.97
C LEU A 36 -15.71 -7.59 -3.51
N SER A 37 -14.65 -7.09 -2.88
CA SER A 37 -14.71 -6.62 -1.50
C SER A 37 -15.62 -5.40 -1.36
N VAL A 38 -15.58 -4.47 -2.30
CA VAL A 38 -16.49 -3.32 -2.30
C VAL A 38 -17.93 -3.77 -2.49
N ASN A 39 -18.15 -4.76 -3.35
CA ASN A 39 -19.48 -5.33 -3.54
C ASN A 39 -20.07 -5.95 -2.26
N SER A 40 -19.25 -6.73 -1.54
CA SER A 40 -19.68 -7.36 -0.30
C SER A 40 -19.89 -6.36 0.84
N ILE A 41 -19.08 -5.30 0.90
CA ILE A 41 -19.21 -4.26 1.93
C ILE A 41 -20.49 -3.45 1.73
N VAL A 42 -20.78 -3.04 0.50
CA VAL A 42 -21.95 -2.19 0.22
C VAL A 42 -23.25 -3.00 0.08
N ASN A 43 -23.17 -4.32 -0.07
CA ASN A 43 -24.31 -5.22 -0.24
C ASN A 43 -25.24 -4.76 -1.38
N PHE A 44 -24.69 -4.59 -2.59
CA PHE A 44 -25.44 -4.14 -3.78
C PHE A 44 -26.44 -5.17 -4.33
N SER A 45 -26.77 -6.21 -3.57
CA SER A 45 -27.54 -7.38 -4.00
C SER A 45 -28.92 -7.05 -4.58
N GLY A 46 -29.49 -5.87 -4.29
CA GLY A 46 -30.77 -5.44 -4.83
C GLY A 46 -30.74 -4.84 -6.25
N HIS A 47 -29.59 -4.38 -6.77
CA HIS A 47 -29.57 -3.48 -7.94
C HIS A 47 -28.85 -4.07 -9.17
N GLY A 48 -28.28 -5.28 -9.09
CA GLY A 48 -27.73 -6.04 -10.24
C GLY A 48 -26.48 -5.46 -10.93
N ILE A 49 -26.06 -4.24 -10.60
CA ILE A 49 -24.96 -3.52 -11.27
C ILE A 49 -23.58 -4.09 -10.94
N GLN A 50 -23.44 -4.77 -9.80
CA GLN A 50 -22.19 -5.41 -9.40
C GLN A 50 -22.36 -6.94 -9.34
N SER A 51 -22.74 -7.54 -10.45
CA SER A 51 -22.60 -8.98 -10.61
C SER A 51 -21.12 -9.38 -10.66
N ILE A 52 -20.82 -10.64 -10.32
CA ILE A 52 -19.47 -11.22 -10.47
C ILE A 52 -18.94 -11.00 -11.90
N ILE A 53 -19.82 -11.09 -12.89
CA ILE A 53 -19.54 -10.91 -14.32
C ILE A 53 -19.05 -9.47 -14.59
N VAL A 54 -19.78 -8.47 -14.09
CA VAL A 54 -19.37 -7.05 -14.25
C VAL A 54 -18.02 -6.80 -13.57
N SER A 55 -17.79 -7.38 -12.39
CA SER A 55 -16.50 -7.25 -11.69
C SER A 55 -15.35 -7.86 -12.49
N VAL A 56 -15.56 -8.98 -13.20
CA VAL A 56 -14.57 -9.57 -14.11
C VAL A 56 -14.29 -8.65 -15.28
N PHE A 57 -15.31 -8.13 -15.97
CA PHE A 57 -15.10 -7.24 -17.13
C PHE A 57 -14.37 -5.96 -16.75
N ILE A 58 -14.77 -5.32 -15.66
CA ILE A 58 -14.11 -4.10 -15.17
C ILE A 58 -12.70 -4.45 -14.68
N GLY A 59 -12.52 -5.57 -13.97
CA GLY A 59 -11.20 -6.08 -13.60
C GLY A 59 -10.28 -6.24 -14.82
N LEU A 60 -10.78 -6.82 -15.93
CA LEU A 60 -9.98 -7.02 -17.15
C LEU A 60 -9.47 -5.71 -17.76
N THR A 61 -10.20 -4.60 -17.61
CA THR A 61 -9.71 -3.29 -18.08
C THR A 61 -8.43 -2.86 -17.33
N SER A 62 -8.22 -3.31 -16.10
CA SER A 62 -7.02 -2.98 -15.31
C SER A 62 -5.70 -3.57 -15.85
N LEU A 63 -5.76 -4.56 -16.76
CA LEU A 63 -4.54 -5.07 -17.39
C LEU A 63 -3.84 -3.96 -18.18
N ILE A 64 -4.62 -3.09 -18.82
CA ILE A 64 -4.12 -2.00 -19.66
C ILE A 64 -4.06 -0.69 -18.86
N LEU A 65 -5.05 -0.45 -18.00
CA LEU A 65 -5.20 0.81 -17.31
C LEU A 65 -4.23 0.96 -16.11
N PRO A 66 -3.72 2.17 -15.82
CA PRO A 66 -3.01 2.45 -14.58
C PRO A 66 -3.90 2.26 -13.34
N MET A 67 -3.30 1.85 -12.22
CA MET A 67 -4.06 1.55 -11.00
C MET A 67 -4.83 2.74 -10.43
N TYR A 68 -4.31 3.97 -10.58
CA TYR A 68 -5.05 5.16 -10.16
C TYR A 68 -6.33 5.39 -10.98
N VAL A 69 -6.36 4.98 -12.25
CA VAL A 69 -7.57 5.07 -13.08
C VAL A 69 -8.58 4.04 -12.59
N MET A 70 -8.14 2.83 -12.26
CA MET A 70 -9.01 1.79 -11.69
C MET A 70 -9.65 2.23 -10.38
N LEU A 71 -8.91 2.94 -9.53
CA LEU A 71 -9.46 3.49 -8.30
C LEU A 71 -10.55 4.54 -8.57
N ILE A 72 -10.36 5.41 -9.58
CA ILE A 72 -11.38 6.38 -10.01
C ILE A 72 -12.61 5.67 -10.59
N VAL A 73 -12.41 4.62 -11.40
CA VAL A 73 -13.51 3.79 -11.91
C VAL A 73 -14.29 3.17 -10.75
N MET A 74 -13.62 2.63 -9.74
CA MET A 74 -14.27 2.10 -8.55
C MET A 74 -15.07 3.15 -7.78
N MET A 75 -14.51 4.35 -7.58
CA MET A 75 -15.26 5.47 -6.98
C MET A 75 -16.50 5.83 -7.82
N GLY A 76 -16.34 5.88 -9.15
CA GLY A 76 -17.44 6.14 -10.07
C GLY A 76 -18.56 5.10 -9.99
N LEU A 77 -18.23 3.82 -9.85
CA LEU A 77 -19.21 2.75 -9.65
C LEU A 77 -20.00 2.94 -8.36
N VAL A 78 -19.33 3.29 -7.26
CA VAL A 78 -19.97 3.54 -5.96
C VAL A 78 -20.92 4.74 -6.07
N ILE A 79 -20.49 5.82 -6.73
CA ILE A 79 -21.33 7.00 -6.97
C ILE A 79 -22.53 6.67 -7.86
N LEU A 80 -22.33 5.86 -8.90
CA LEU A 80 -23.41 5.41 -9.78
C LEU A 80 -24.46 4.64 -9.00
N VAL A 81 -24.06 3.70 -8.14
CA VAL A 81 -25.03 2.98 -7.32
C VAL A 81 -25.72 3.91 -6.31
N ALA A 82 -24.98 4.82 -5.68
CA ALA A 82 -25.57 5.82 -4.80
C ALA A 82 -26.62 6.69 -5.52
N SER A 83 -26.41 7.02 -6.81
CA SER A 83 -27.36 7.82 -7.60
C SER A 83 -28.71 7.14 -7.80
N LEU A 84 -28.76 5.81 -7.79
CA LEU A 84 -30.01 5.04 -7.86
C LEU A 84 -30.80 5.09 -6.56
N SER A 85 -30.12 5.31 -5.43
CA SER A 85 -30.75 5.47 -4.12
C SER A 85 -31.12 6.91 -3.79
N GLY A 86 -30.53 7.91 -4.46
CA GLY A 86 -30.85 9.32 -4.26
C GLY A 86 -29.82 10.28 -4.83
N LEU A 87 -30.30 11.37 -5.44
CA LEU A 87 -29.43 12.33 -6.14
C LEU A 87 -28.54 13.13 -5.16
N ILE A 88 -29.07 13.52 -3.99
CA ILE A 88 -28.30 14.28 -2.98
C ILE A 88 -27.13 13.44 -2.44
N LEU A 89 -27.34 12.15 -2.15
CA LEU A 89 -26.28 11.25 -1.68
C LEU A 89 -25.15 11.14 -2.72
N SER A 90 -25.51 10.95 -4.00
CA SER A 90 -24.52 10.89 -5.08
C SER A 90 -23.76 12.20 -5.28
N ALA A 91 -24.41 13.35 -5.08
CA ALA A 91 -23.77 14.66 -5.13
C ALA A 91 -22.74 14.83 -4.00
N VAL A 92 -23.10 14.45 -2.76
CA VAL A 92 -22.16 14.50 -1.62
C VAL A 92 -20.97 13.59 -1.84
N LEU A 93 -21.20 12.35 -2.29
CA LEU A 93 -20.12 11.39 -2.55
C LEU A 93 -19.22 11.81 -3.72
N SER A 94 -19.79 12.41 -4.76
CA SER A 94 -18.99 12.94 -5.87
C SER A 94 -18.12 14.13 -5.43
N GLY A 95 -18.63 15.00 -4.55
CA GLY A 95 -17.83 16.05 -3.91
C GLY A 95 -16.66 15.50 -3.10
N ILE A 96 -16.89 14.47 -2.27
CA ILE A 96 -15.83 13.82 -1.48
C ILE A 96 -14.81 13.13 -2.40
N ALA A 97 -15.27 12.40 -3.41
CA ALA A 97 -14.38 11.73 -4.37
C ALA A 97 -13.54 12.75 -5.16
N ALA A 98 -14.12 13.87 -5.59
CA ALA A 98 -13.41 14.95 -6.26
C ALA A 98 -12.35 15.59 -5.34
N MET A 99 -12.70 15.81 -4.06
CA MET A 99 -11.76 16.31 -3.06
C MET A 99 -10.56 15.35 -2.89
N ILE A 100 -10.80 14.06 -2.72
CA ILE A 100 -9.73 13.04 -2.60
C ILE A 100 -8.89 12.97 -3.89
N TYR A 101 -9.52 13.11 -5.05
CA TYR A 101 -8.83 13.13 -6.33
C TYR A 101 -7.87 14.32 -6.45
N ILE A 102 -8.36 15.53 -6.19
CA ILE A 102 -7.59 16.77 -6.32
C ILE A 102 -6.48 16.83 -5.28
N LEU A 103 -6.78 16.49 -4.02
CA LEU A 103 -5.85 16.62 -2.90
C LEU A 103 -4.78 15.52 -2.87
N TYR A 104 -5.11 14.30 -3.34
CA TYR A 104 -4.20 13.16 -3.18
C TYR A 104 -3.91 12.42 -4.48
N ILE A 105 -4.93 11.82 -5.12
CA ILE A 105 -4.71 10.90 -6.26
C ILE A 105 -4.00 11.60 -7.42
N ARG A 106 -4.27 12.89 -7.65
CA ARG A 106 -3.61 13.70 -8.69
C ARG A 106 -2.11 13.85 -8.44
N LEU A 107 -1.70 14.02 -7.18
CA LEU A 107 -0.30 14.23 -6.77
C LEU A 107 0.46 12.91 -6.64
N PHE A 108 -0.16 11.88 -6.06
CA PHE A 108 0.48 10.63 -5.68
C PHE A 108 -0.07 9.43 -6.46
N LYS A 109 -0.03 9.48 -7.79
CA LYS A 109 -0.57 8.43 -8.67
C LYS A 109 0.02 7.03 -8.41
N LYS A 110 1.30 6.96 -8.02
CA LYS A 110 1.99 5.68 -7.70
C LYS A 110 1.43 5.03 -6.43
N GLU A 111 1.01 5.85 -5.47
CA GLU A 111 0.52 5.40 -4.16
C GLU A 111 -0.95 4.90 -4.22
N ALA A 112 -1.62 5.02 -5.38
CA ALA A 112 -2.99 4.52 -5.55
C ALA A 112 -3.12 3.00 -5.29
N VAL A 113 -2.05 2.23 -5.50
CA VAL A 113 -1.99 0.81 -5.16
C VAL A 113 -2.18 0.59 -3.65
N ILE A 114 -1.59 1.45 -2.81
CA ILE A 114 -1.73 1.39 -1.35
C ILE A 114 -3.15 1.74 -0.93
N ILE A 115 -3.79 2.72 -1.58
CA ILE A 115 -5.20 3.04 -1.31
C ILE A 115 -6.09 1.81 -1.59
N MET A 116 -5.89 1.13 -2.71
CA MET A 116 -6.68 -0.07 -3.03
C MET A 116 -6.39 -1.24 -2.09
N LEU A 117 -5.11 -1.46 -1.75
CA LEU A 117 -4.73 -2.48 -0.77
C LEU A 117 -5.30 -2.18 0.60
N THR A 118 -5.28 -0.93 1.06
CA THR A 118 -5.88 -0.56 2.35
C THR A 118 -7.38 -0.78 2.35
N ILE A 119 -8.12 -0.37 1.32
CA ILE A 119 -9.56 -0.68 1.21
C ILE A 119 -9.82 -2.19 1.31
N LEU A 120 -9.00 -2.99 0.63
CA LEU A 120 -9.14 -4.44 0.60
C LEU A 120 -8.78 -5.10 1.95
N LEU A 121 -7.69 -4.67 2.58
CA LEU A 121 -7.09 -5.35 3.72
C LEU A 121 -7.54 -4.80 5.06
N LEU A 122 -8.06 -3.57 5.15
CA LEU A 122 -8.59 -2.98 6.40
C LEU A 122 -9.71 -3.79 7.09
N PRO A 123 -10.68 -4.43 6.39
CA PRO A 123 -11.64 -5.33 7.04
C PRO A 123 -10.99 -6.59 7.62
N THR A 124 -9.76 -6.90 7.23
CA THR A 124 -9.01 -8.09 7.66
C THR A 124 -7.85 -7.68 8.54
N THR A 125 -7.27 -8.63 9.28
CA THR A 125 -5.99 -8.38 9.98
C THR A 125 -4.80 -8.26 9.03
N GLY A 126 -5.02 -8.30 7.71
CA GLY A 126 -3.98 -8.16 6.70
C GLY A 126 -3.51 -6.72 6.47
N ILE A 127 -4.18 -5.71 7.04
CA ILE A 127 -3.76 -4.30 6.91
C ILE A 127 -2.32 -4.07 7.40
N TYR A 128 -1.87 -4.85 8.39
CA TYR A 128 -0.51 -4.78 8.92
C TYR A 128 0.54 -5.09 7.85
N LEU A 129 0.23 -5.93 6.86
CA LEU A 129 1.11 -6.19 5.72
C LEU A 129 1.36 -4.92 4.91
N VAL A 130 0.30 -4.14 4.65
CA VAL A 130 0.42 -2.88 3.89
C VAL A 130 1.40 -1.96 4.60
N VAL A 131 1.25 -1.78 5.90
CA VAL A 131 2.05 -0.84 6.68
C VAL A 131 3.49 -1.30 6.91
N LEU A 132 3.75 -2.61 6.94
CA LEU A 132 5.11 -3.15 7.08
C LEU A 132 5.87 -3.18 5.74
N ILE A 133 5.18 -3.40 4.62
CA ILE A 133 5.83 -3.63 3.33
C ILE A 133 5.83 -2.38 2.45
N SER A 134 4.74 -1.60 2.43
CA SER A 134 4.68 -0.40 1.57
C SER A 134 5.78 0.63 1.84
N PRO A 135 6.20 0.94 3.08
CA PRO A 135 7.28 1.91 3.32
C PRO A 135 8.64 1.44 2.79
N LEU A 136 8.82 0.13 2.52
CA LEU A 136 10.05 -0.41 1.93
C LEU A 136 10.23 -0.01 0.46
N PHE A 137 9.13 0.26 -0.24
CA PHE A 137 9.13 0.55 -1.68
C PHE A 137 8.66 1.95 -2.02
N PHE A 138 7.70 2.48 -1.25
CA PHE A 138 7.06 3.76 -1.48
C PHE A 138 7.66 4.88 -0.62
N GLY A 139 7.34 6.12 -0.95
CA GLY A 139 7.83 7.30 -0.23
C GLY A 139 6.96 7.66 0.97
N ILE A 140 7.28 8.78 1.63
CA ILE A 140 6.47 9.35 2.71
C ILE A 140 5.00 9.62 2.30
N GLY A 141 4.77 9.82 1.00
CA GLY A 141 3.42 9.97 0.42
C GLY A 141 2.49 8.81 0.76
N GLY A 142 3.02 7.58 0.97
CA GLY A 142 2.23 6.40 1.31
C GLY A 142 1.42 6.52 2.62
N ILE A 143 1.85 7.37 3.56
CA ILE A 143 1.10 7.67 4.79
C ILE A 143 -0.28 8.26 4.43
N GLY A 144 -0.29 9.21 3.49
CA GLY A 144 -1.54 9.81 3.01
C GLY A 144 -2.42 8.80 2.28
N ALA A 145 -1.83 7.85 1.55
CA ALA A 145 -2.59 6.80 0.87
C ALA A 145 -3.29 5.87 1.86
N ILE A 146 -2.61 5.50 2.95
CA ILE A 146 -3.21 4.68 4.01
C ILE A 146 -4.41 5.42 4.62
N PHE A 147 -4.25 6.71 4.91
CA PHE A 147 -5.33 7.53 5.46
C PHE A 147 -6.52 7.63 4.52
N CYS A 148 -6.28 8.04 3.27
CA CYS A 148 -7.31 8.16 2.26
C CYS A 148 -8.02 6.83 2.02
N GLY A 149 -7.29 5.73 1.97
CA GLY A 149 -7.86 4.40 1.77
C GLY A 149 -8.77 3.96 2.90
N GLY A 150 -8.40 4.18 4.17
CA GLY A 150 -9.30 3.83 5.25
C GLY A 150 -10.47 4.80 5.44
N ILE A 151 -10.34 6.10 5.07
CA ILE A 151 -11.51 6.99 4.95
C ILE A 151 -12.50 6.42 3.93
N LEU A 152 -12.00 6.04 2.75
CA LEU A 152 -12.83 5.44 1.70
C LEU A 152 -13.49 4.15 2.16
N TYR A 153 -12.74 3.27 2.83
CA TYR A 153 -13.31 2.05 3.40
C TYR A 153 -14.42 2.33 4.41
N HIS A 154 -14.23 3.27 5.34
CA HIS A 154 -15.30 3.60 6.30
C HIS A 154 -16.53 4.17 5.60
N ILE A 155 -16.35 5.06 4.62
CA ILE A 155 -17.46 5.56 3.79
C ILE A 155 -18.20 4.38 3.15
N LEU A 156 -17.49 3.42 2.56
CA LEU A 156 -18.09 2.21 1.98
C LEU A 156 -18.84 1.36 3.02
N LYS A 157 -18.28 1.19 4.22
CA LYS A 157 -18.92 0.44 5.31
C LYS A 157 -20.24 1.06 5.77
N ILE A 158 -20.35 2.38 5.68
CA ILE A 158 -21.53 3.12 6.09
C ILE A 158 -22.57 3.18 4.95
N MET A 159 -22.18 2.94 3.69
CA MET A 159 -23.08 2.99 2.53
C MET A 159 -24.38 2.20 2.68
N PRO A 160 -24.41 0.94 3.13
CA PRO A 160 -25.67 0.21 3.29
C PRO A 160 -26.65 0.92 4.22
N THR A 161 -26.14 1.59 5.27
CA THR A 161 -27.00 2.37 6.18
C THR A 161 -27.50 3.64 5.51
N LEU A 162 -26.66 4.34 4.75
CA LEU A 162 -27.08 5.53 3.99
C LEU A 162 -28.11 5.20 2.89
N ILE A 163 -28.03 4.00 2.32
CA ILE A 163 -28.97 3.55 1.29
C ILE A 163 -30.30 3.07 1.92
N ASN A 164 -30.24 2.33 3.04
CA ASN A 164 -31.42 1.70 3.67
C ASN A 164 -32.14 2.59 4.71
N THR A 165 -31.40 3.36 5.51
CA THR A 165 -31.98 4.29 6.48
C THR A 165 -32.15 5.66 5.83
N ALA A 166 -33.40 6.13 5.76
CA ALA A 166 -33.75 7.54 5.71
C ALA A 166 -33.07 8.47 4.67
N PHE A 167 -32.72 8.00 3.45
CA PHE A 167 -32.72 8.89 2.27
C PHE A 167 -33.88 8.60 1.30
N ASN A 168 -34.42 7.37 1.34
CA ASN A 168 -35.62 6.98 0.57
C ASN A 168 -36.95 7.32 1.27
N SER A 169 -36.96 7.53 2.60
CA SER A 169 -38.17 7.90 3.35
C SER A 169 -38.13 9.36 3.78
N GLY A 170 -38.22 10.27 2.80
CA GLY A 170 -38.57 11.68 3.01
C GLY A 170 -37.95 12.35 4.22
N LEU A 171 -36.73 12.88 4.07
CA LEU A 171 -36.44 14.13 4.75
C LEU A 171 -37.41 15.15 4.17
N LYS A 172 -38.58 15.29 4.80
CA LYS A 172 -39.44 16.49 4.77
C LYS A 172 -38.68 17.65 5.43
N LEU A 173 -37.44 17.84 5.04
CA LEU A 173 -36.66 19.03 5.30
C LEU A 173 -36.89 19.89 4.07
N ASP A 174 -37.46 21.07 4.27
CA ASP A 174 -37.87 21.96 3.19
C ASP A 174 -36.69 22.47 2.33
N THR A 175 -35.44 22.19 2.75
CA THR A 175 -34.23 22.67 2.08
C THR A 175 -33.22 21.56 1.79
N ILE A 176 -32.65 21.59 0.57
CA ILE A 176 -31.58 20.70 0.11
C ILE A 176 -30.34 20.80 1.03
N PHE A 177 -30.04 22.00 1.53
CA PHE A 177 -28.91 22.23 2.42
C PHE A 177 -28.99 21.43 3.73
N ALA A 178 -30.17 21.34 4.34
CA ALA A 178 -30.35 20.57 5.57
C ALA A 178 -30.16 19.06 5.31
N GLN A 179 -30.56 18.57 4.14
CA GLN A 179 -30.33 17.17 3.76
C GLN A 179 -28.83 16.89 3.57
N ILE A 180 -28.10 17.79 2.90
CA ILE A 180 -26.64 17.69 2.74
C ILE A 180 -25.93 17.66 4.10
N ASP A 181 -26.32 18.55 5.01
CA ASP A 181 -25.71 18.66 6.34
C ASP A 181 -25.88 17.37 7.16
N VAL A 182 -27.06 16.75 7.09
CA VAL A 182 -27.30 15.45 7.75
C VAL A 182 -26.39 14.36 7.17
N ILE A 183 -26.26 14.26 5.84
CA ILE A 183 -25.37 13.25 5.22
C ILE A 183 -23.93 13.49 5.67
N LEU A 184 -23.48 14.73 5.58
CA LEU A 184 -22.10 15.10 5.87
C LEU A 184 -21.77 14.86 7.34
N THR A 185 -22.65 15.28 8.26
CA THR A 185 -22.48 15.07 9.69
C THR A 185 -22.46 13.58 10.04
N TYR A 186 -23.29 12.76 9.36
CA TYR A 186 -23.27 11.32 9.58
C TYR A 186 -21.97 10.66 9.07
N ILE A 187 -21.50 11.04 7.87
CA ILE A 187 -20.22 10.56 7.34
C ILE A 187 -19.08 10.97 8.25
N LEU A 188 -18.99 12.25 8.62
CA LEU A 188 -17.96 12.79 9.49
C LEU A 188 -17.99 12.15 10.88
N GLY A 189 -19.18 11.99 11.46
CA GLY A 189 -19.41 11.34 12.75
C GLY A 189 -18.88 9.91 12.83
N ARG A 190 -18.95 9.17 11.72
CA ARG A 190 -18.52 7.77 11.62
C ARG A 190 -17.14 7.57 10.97
N THR A 191 -16.48 8.66 10.60
CA THR A 191 -15.13 8.66 10.00
C THR A 191 -14.20 9.52 10.86
N ILE A 192 -14.15 10.83 10.61
CA ILE A 192 -13.18 11.75 11.19
C ILE A 192 -13.42 11.97 12.69
N TYR A 193 -14.66 11.95 13.15
CA TYR A 193 -14.97 12.10 14.58
C TYR A 193 -15.02 10.78 15.35
N ASP A 194 -14.84 9.65 14.67
CA ASP A 194 -14.74 8.35 15.34
C ASP A 194 -13.32 8.18 15.90
N GLN A 195 -13.22 8.28 17.23
CA GLN A 195 -11.95 8.14 17.95
C GLN A 195 -11.28 6.79 17.70
N ARG A 196 -12.06 5.71 17.52
CA ARG A 196 -11.52 4.38 17.24
C ARG A 196 -10.86 4.34 15.86
N PHE A 197 -11.53 4.93 14.86
CA PHE A 197 -10.97 5.07 13.52
C PHE A 197 -9.67 5.90 13.54
N LEU A 198 -9.69 7.08 14.14
CA LEU A 198 -8.51 7.94 14.22
C LEU A 198 -7.35 7.25 14.95
N ALA A 199 -7.63 6.53 16.04
CA ALA A 199 -6.62 5.77 16.77
C ALA A 199 -5.98 4.68 15.90
N THR A 200 -6.79 3.85 15.24
CA THR A 200 -6.28 2.79 14.35
C THR A 200 -5.42 3.37 13.23
N MET A 201 -5.88 4.46 12.60
CA MET A 201 -5.12 5.13 11.54
C MET A 201 -3.84 5.76 12.05
N ALA A 202 -3.85 6.42 13.21
CA ALA A 202 -2.67 7.01 13.80
C ALA A 202 -1.59 5.95 14.06
N ILE A 203 -1.96 4.78 14.60
CA ILE A 203 -1.01 3.68 14.85
C ILE A 203 -0.43 3.17 13.54
N LEU A 204 -1.28 2.92 12.53
CA LEU A 204 -0.82 2.46 11.21
C LEU A 204 0.14 3.48 10.58
N MET A 205 -0.13 4.77 10.69
CA MET A 205 0.79 5.81 10.22
C MET A 205 2.11 5.83 10.97
N VAL A 206 2.09 5.70 12.29
CA VAL A 206 3.30 5.66 13.12
C VAL A 206 4.14 4.45 12.74
N VAL A 207 3.54 3.27 12.56
CA VAL A 207 4.25 2.06 12.13
C VAL A 207 4.85 2.27 10.73
N PHE A 208 4.10 2.85 9.78
CA PHE A 208 4.63 3.17 8.46
C PHE A 208 5.88 4.07 8.57
N LEU A 209 5.77 5.12 9.38
CA LEU A 209 6.83 6.11 9.56
C LEU A 209 8.07 5.49 10.20
N VAL A 210 7.92 4.65 11.22
CA VAL A 210 9.04 3.93 11.85
C VAL A 210 9.78 3.06 10.84
N VAL A 211 9.05 2.27 10.04
CA VAL A 211 9.66 1.41 9.00
C VAL A 211 10.36 2.27 7.94
N TYR A 212 9.73 3.37 7.52
CA TYR A 212 10.28 4.28 6.52
C TYR A 212 11.58 4.95 6.99
N LEU A 213 11.61 5.45 8.23
CA LEU A 213 12.80 6.09 8.79
C LEU A 213 13.97 5.10 8.89
N ILE A 214 13.73 3.89 9.40
CA ILE A 214 14.79 2.87 9.55
C ILE A 214 15.30 2.42 8.18
N ARG A 215 14.43 2.33 7.16
CA ARG A 215 14.83 2.00 5.79
C ARG A 215 15.85 2.98 5.22
N ILE A 216 15.71 4.27 5.52
CA ILE A 216 16.58 5.33 4.97
C ILE A 216 17.94 5.34 5.65
N TRP A 217 18.05 4.75 6.84
CA TRP A 217 19.32 4.69 7.56
C TRP A 217 20.33 3.80 6.83
N THR A 218 21.59 4.23 6.85
CA THR A 218 22.74 3.56 6.20
C THR A 218 23.27 2.38 7.02
N ILE A 219 22.37 1.60 7.63
CA ILE A 219 22.71 0.42 8.42
C ILE A 219 22.66 -0.83 7.54
N ASP A 220 23.59 -1.75 7.77
CA ASP A 220 23.57 -3.04 7.12
C ASP A 220 22.31 -3.83 7.54
N TYR A 221 21.67 -4.50 6.58
CA TYR A 221 20.37 -5.15 6.80
C TYR A 221 19.23 -4.22 7.22
N ALA A 222 19.30 -2.91 6.93
CA ALA A 222 18.26 -1.92 7.30
C ALA A 222 16.81 -2.36 7.00
N LEU A 223 16.55 -3.01 5.84
CA LEU A 223 15.20 -3.49 5.49
C LEU A 223 14.66 -4.53 6.47
N TYR A 224 15.51 -5.45 6.95
CA TYR A 224 15.11 -6.46 7.92
C TYR A 224 14.84 -5.83 9.29
N ILE A 225 15.73 -4.93 9.71
CA ILE A 225 15.58 -4.20 10.98
C ILE A 225 14.31 -3.34 10.94
N ALA A 226 14.02 -2.70 9.80
CA ALA A 226 12.83 -1.89 9.61
C ALA A 226 11.55 -2.72 9.78
N VAL A 227 11.45 -3.89 9.13
CA VAL A 227 10.29 -4.78 9.28
C VAL A 227 10.13 -5.27 10.71
N PHE A 228 11.23 -5.64 11.37
CA PHE A 228 11.21 -6.10 12.76
C PHE A 228 10.72 -5.01 13.72
N CYS A 229 11.34 -3.82 13.67
CA CYS A 229 10.96 -2.69 14.51
C CYS A 229 9.53 -2.22 14.22
N GLY A 230 9.11 -2.22 12.96
CA GLY A 230 7.73 -1.94 12.58
C GLY A 230 6.74 -2.93 13.20
N ALA A 231 7.03 -4.22 13.16
CA ALA A 231 6.18 -5.26 13.75
C ALA A 231 6.06 -5.11 15.27
N VAL A 232 7.16 -4.81 15.96
CA VAL A 232 7.17 -4.52 17.41
C VAL A 232 6.32 -3.27 17.70
N THR A 233 6.52 -2.20 16.93
CA THR A 233 5.75 -0.95 17.07
C THR A 233 4.26 -1.20 16.83
N ASN A 234 3.90 -2.06 15.88
CA ASN A 234 2.52 -2.41 15.59
C ASN A 234 1.85 -3.10 16.79
N ILE A 235 2.52 -4.11 17.36
CA ILE A 235 2.00 -4.85 18.51
C ILE A 235 1.85 -3.91 19.72
N LEU A 236 2.87 -3.10 20.02
CA LEU A 236 2.83 -2.18 21.15
C LEU A 236 1.78 -1.08 20.95
N GLY A 237 1.73 -0.48 19.77
CA GLY A 237 0.80 0.61 19.45
C GLY A 237 -0.66 0.19 19.57
N PHE A 238 -1.04 -0.95 19.00
CA PHE A 238 -2.39 -1.47 19.13
C PHE A 238 -2.72 -1.97 20.54
N SER A 239 -1.74 -2.52 21.27
CA SER A 239 -1.95 -2.90 22.68
C SER A 239 -2.24 -1.69 23.56
N VAL A 240 -1.51 -0.59 23.38
CA VAL A 240 -1.77 0.68 24.09
C VAL A 240 -3.13 1.25 23.70
N ALA A 241 -3.47 1.24 22.42
CA ALA A 241 -4.74 1.77 21.93
C ALA A 241 -5.95 0.97 22.45
N GLN A 242 -5.83 -0.35 22.58
CA GLN A 242 -6.87 -1.16 23.20
C GLN A 242 -7.12 -0.77 24.66
N ILE A 243 -6.07 -0.47 25.44
CA ILE A 243 -6.22 -0.08 26.85
C ILE A 243 -6.79 1.35 26.96
N MET A 244 -6.33 2.28 26.11
CA MET A 244 -6.65 3.71 26.25
C MET A 244 -7.96 4.12 25.58
N ILE A 245 -8.31 3.49 24.45
CA ILE A 245 -9.40 3.92 23.55
C ILE A 245 -10.46 2.82 23.42
N ASP A 246 -10.26 1.67 24.09
CA ASP A 246 -11.17 0.53 24.07
C ASP A 246 -11.51 0.08 22.64
N VAL A 247 -10.45 -0.07 21.84
CA VAL A 247 -10.57 -0.61 20.49
C VAL A 247 -10.80 -2.12 20.62
N ASP A 248 -11.95 -2.59 20.12
CA ASP A 248 -12.35 -4.00 20.13
C ASP A 248 -11.42 -4.85 19.25
N LEU A 249 -10.25 -5.22 19.80
CA LEU A 249 -9.25 -6.05 19.13
C LEU A 249 -9.01 -7.34 19.89
N ASN A 250 -9.01 -8.44 19.16
CA ASN A 250 -8.59 -9.72 19.69
C ASN A 250 -7.05 -9.79 19.67
N LEU A 251 -6.43 -9.57 20.83
CA LEU A 251 -4.97 -9.53 20.99
C LEU A 251 -4.25 -10.75 20.39
N PRO A 252 -4.64 -12.01 20.68
CA PRO A 252 -4.07 -13.19 20.03
C PRO A 252 -4.07 -13.13 18.50
N ILE A 253 -5.20 -12.73 17.89
CA ILE A 253 -5.34 -12.66 16.43
C ILE A 253 -4.47 -11.53 15.87
N MET A 254 -4.43 -10.38 16.55
CA MET A 254 -3.58 -9.24 16.18
C MET A 254 -2.08 -9.61 16.19
N VAL A 255 -1.61 -10.27 17.25
CA VAL A 255 -0.20 -10.70 17.35
C VAL A 255 0.11 -11.74 16.28
N GLY A 256 -0.73 -12.78 16.14
CA GLY A 256 -0.53 -13.83 15.14
C GLY A 256 -0.49 -13.28 13.71
N SER A 257 -1.43 -12.40 13.37
CA SER A 257 -1.46 -11.75 12.05
C SER A 257 -0.26 -10.83 11.81
N THR A 258 0.18 -10.08 12.83
CA THR A 258 1.39 -9.23 12.72
C THR A 258 2.63 -10.08 12.46
N VAL A 259 2.79 -11.22 13.16
CA VAL A 259 3.92 -12.13 12.94
C VAL A 259 3.91 -12.70 11.52
N ILE A 260 2.75 -13.14 11.02
CA ILE A 260 2.61 -13.62 9.64
C ILE A 260 2.99 -12.50 8.64
N CYS A 261 2.50 -11.28 8.86
CA CYS A 261 2.82 -10.14 8.00
C CYS A 261 4.32 -9.80 8.04
N ALA A 262 4.96 -9.88 9.21
CA ALA A 262 6.40 -9.67 9.37
C ALA A 262 7.21 -10.74 8.63
N LEU A 263 6.81 -12.01 8.69
CA LEU A 263 7.44 -13.10 7.93
C LEU A 263 7.36 -12.85 6.42
N VAL A 264 6.21 -12.39 5.92
CA VAL A 264 6.06 -11.99 4.51
C VAL A 264 6.98 -10.80 4.21
N GLY A 265 7.04 -9.79 5.10
CA GLY A 265 7.93 -8.64 4.95
C GLY A 265 9.42 -9.03 4.90
N PHE A 266 9.85 -10.00 5.71
CA PHE A 266 11.20 -10.56 5.66
C PHE A 266 11.47 -11.31 4.35
N PHE A 267 10.50 -12.08 3.86
CA PHE A 267 10.61 -12.76 2.58
C PHE A 267 10.72 -11.76 1.41
N VAL A 268 9.91 -10.71 1.43
CA VAL A 268 9.95 -9.63 0.42
C VAL A 268 11.27 -8.86 0.48
N SER A 269 11.75 -8.54 1.69
CA SER A 269 13.07 -7.92 1.89
C SER A 269 14.20 -8.83 1.36
N PHE A 270 14.08 -10.13 1.61
CA PHE A 270 14.98 -11.13 1.07
C PHE A 270 14.90 -11.23 -0.44
N MET A 271 13.77 -10.99 -1.11
CA MET A 271 13.70 -10.95 -2.58
C MET A 271 14.29 -9.66 -3.16
N SER A 272 14.13 -8.53 -2.48
CA SER A 272 14.48 -7.19 -3.02
C SER A 272 15.98 -6.92 -3.17
N ARG A 273 16.81 -7.14 -2.14
CA ARG A 273 18.25 -6.81 -2.18
C ARG A 273 19.13 -8.07 -2.02
N VAL A 274 20.16 -8.22 -2.86
CA VAL A 274 21.21 -9.26 -2.72
C VAL A 274 22.52 -8.53 -2.44
N LEU A 275 22.87 -8.32 -1.18
CA LEU A 275 24.07 -7.59 -0.79
C LEU A 275 24.91 -8.49 0.13
N ASP A 276 26.22 -8.58 -0.12
CA ASP A 276 27.17 -9.24 0.76
C ASP A 276 27.76 -8.21 1.74
N TYR A 277 27.06 -8.01 2.86
CA TYR A 277 27.48 -7.04 3.87
C TYR A 277 28.79 -7.43 4.56
N ASN A 278 29.20 -8.70 4.54
CA ASN A 278 30.49 -9.13 5.11
C ASN A 278 31.70 -8.65 4.30
N ARG A 279 31.50 -8.30 3.02
CA ARG A 279 32.54 -7.74 2.14
C ARG A 279 32.37 -6.24 1.92
N ALA A 280 31.61 -5.55 2.76
CA ALA A 280 31.45 -4.10 2.64
C ALA A 280 32.80 -3.40 2.89
N GLN A 281 33.17 -2.50 1.97
CA GLN A 281 34.41 -1.74 2.05
C GLN A 281 34.09 -0.26 1.77
N VAL A 282 34.83 0.65 2.41
CA VAL A 282 34.77 2.08 2.10
C VAL A 282 35.96 2.40 1.20
N VAL A 283 35.68 2.85 -0.01
CA VAL A 283 36.70 3.22 -1.00
C VAL A 283 36.79 4.74 -1.03
N GLN A 284 38.02 5.25 -1.09
CA GLN A 284 38.32 6.66 -1.25
C GLN A 284 38.56 6.94 -2.73
N PHE A 285 37.84 7.93 -3.27
CA PHE A 285 38.11 8.50 -4.57
C PHE A 285 38.60 9.93 -4.36
N GLU A 286 39.65 10.30 -5.07
CA GLU A 286 40.18 11.66 -5.11
C GLU A 286 40.00 12.19 -6.52
N ASP A 287 39.43 13.38 -6.62
CA ASP A 287 39.39 14.19 -7.84
C ASP A 287 40.15 15.50 -7.56
N ASP A 288 40.48 16.27 -8.60
CA ASP A 288 41.36 17.45 -8.52
C ASP A 288 40.93 18.48 -7.45
N GLU A 289 39.63 18.52 -7.11
CA GLU A 289 39.06 19.43 -6.13
C GLU A 289 38.48 18.75 -4.86
N ASN A 290 38.22 17.44 -4.87
CA ASN A 290 37.39 16.81 -3.82
C ASN A 290 37.81 15.37 -3.47
N TYR A 291 37.67 15.02 -2.19
CA TYR A 291 37.74 13.64 -1.69
C TYR A 291 36.34 13.06 -1.45
N TYR A 292 36.05 11.91 -2.07
CA TYR A 292 34.80 11.17 -1.87
C TYR A 292 35.06 9.87 -1.10
N PHE A 293 34.28 9.63 -0.05
CA PHE A 293 34.25 8.35 0.65
C PHE A 293 32.97 7.60 0.29
N VAL A 294 33.09 6.50 -0.45
CA VAL A 294 31.94 5.73 -0.93
C VAL A 294 31.93 4.35 -0.28
N LYS A 295 30.83 4.00 0.41
CA LYS A 295 30.61 2.65 0.92
C LYS A 295 30.15 1.75 -0.23
N VAL A 296 30.99 0.79 -0.61
CA VAL A 296 30.68 -0.19 -1.65
C VAL A 296 30.27 -1.51 -0.98
N ILE A 297 29.11 -2.03 -1.39
CA ILE A 297 28.60 -3.32 -0.92
C ILE A 297 28.43 -4.23 -2.13
N PRO A 298 29.25 -5.28 -2.29
CA PRO A 298 29.19 -6.13 -3.47
C PRO A 298 27.89 -6.94 -3.52
N LYS A 299 27.38 -7.15 -4.73
CA LYS A 299 26.23 -8.04 -4.98
C LYS A 299 26.71 -9.48 -4.93
N ILE A 300 25.93 -10.39 -4.33
CA ILE A 300 26.26 -11.82 -4.33
C ILE A 300 25.96 -12.37 -5.73
N GLU A 301 26.99 -12.47 -6.57
CA GLU A 301 26.90 -13.15 -7.87
C GLU A 301 27.19 -14.65 -7.69
N LEU A 302 26.28 -15.51 -8.16
CA LEU A 302 26.44 -16.96 -8.15
C LEU A 302 27.15 -17.51 -9.39
N SER A 303 27.75 -16.64 -10.21
CA SER A 303 28.42 -17.07 -11.43
C SER A 303 29.75 -17.77 -11.10
N PRO A 304 30.00 -18.98 -11.63
CA PRO A 304 31.28 -19.67 -11.49
C PRO A 304 32.42 -19.01 -12.30
N LYS A 305 32.18 -17.87 -12.96
CA LYS A 305 33.13 -17.29 -13.92
C LYS A 305 34.14 -16.29 -13.31
N ARG A 306 34.17 -16.14 -11.99
CA ARG A 306 34.98 -15.13 -11.29
C ARG A 306 35.89 -15.68 -10.18
N ASP A 307 36.34 -16.93 -10.29
CA ASP A 307 37.52 -17.37 -9.54
C ASP A 307 38.83 -16.74 -10.07
N ASN A 308 38.77 -16.02 -11.20
CA ASN A 308 39.87 -15.21 -11.74
C ASN A 308 39.45 -13.73 -11.81
N LEU A 309 39.41 -13.04 -10.68
CA LEU A 309 39.51 -11.58 -10.67
C LEU A 309 40.89 -11.23 -10.11
N TYR A 310 41.76 -10.76 -11.00
CA TYR A 310 43.04 -10.17 -10.62
C TYR A 310 42.82 -8.99 -9.68
N PRO A 311 43.77 -8.71 -8.78
CA PRO A 311 43.73 -7.49 -7.97
C PRO A 311 43.56 -6.26 -8.87
N TYR A 312 42.82 -5.27 -8.36
CA TYR A 312 42.44 -4.02 -9.02
C TYR A 312 43.63 -3.25 -9.66
N SER A 313 44.88 -3.56 -9.27
CA SER A 313 46.10 -3.05 -9.91
C SER A 313 46.32 -3.52 -11.36
N ALA A 314 45.41 -4.31 -11.94
CA ALA A 314 45.50 -4.81 -13.32
C ALA A 314 44.39 -4.26 -14.26
N MET A 315 43.55 -3.33 -13.79
CA MET A 315 42.47 -2.72 -14.59
C MET A 315 42.80 -1.32 -15.11
N GLU A 316 44.07 -0.89 -15.06
CA GLU A 316 44.52 0.41 -15.56
C GLU A 316 44.73 0.44 -17.10
N THR A 317 44.49 -0.68 -17.81
CA THR A 317 44.81 -0.79 -19.24
C THR A 317 43.66 -1.22 -20.13
N MET A 318 42.39 -1.08 -19.73
CA MET A 318 41.27 -1.24 -20.67
C MET A 318 40.26 -0.12 -20.55
N ASP A 319 40.53 0.89 -21.39
CA ASP A 319 39.63 1.70 -22.21
C ASP A 319 38.28 2.14 -21.62
N ASP A 320 38.14 3.46 -21.65
CA ASP A 320 36.95 4.30 -21.50
C ASP A 320 35.63 3.62 -21.87
N ASP A 321 34.80 3.33 -20.85
CA ASP A 321 33.33 3.45 -20.88
C ASP A 321 32.71 2.70 -19.69
N ILE A 322 32.86 3.26 -18.49
CA ILE A 322 32.00 2.89 -17.36
C ILE A 322 31.17 4.12 -17.00
N ILE A 323 30.05 4.28 -17.70
CA ILE A 323 29.02 5.25 -17.34
C ILE A 323 28.34 4.74 -16.07
N ILE A 324 28.63 5.40 -14.95
CA ILE A 324 27.89 5.25 -13.70
C ILE A 324 26.71 6.23 -13.77
N GLU A 325 25.51 5.76 -14.13
CA GLU A 325 24.29 6.54 -13.92
C GLU A 325 23.99 6.58 -12.41
N ILE A 326 23.95 7.80 -11.88
CA ILE A 326 23.51 8.15 -10.52
C ILE A 326 22.01 7.92 -10.37
#